data_AF-A0A7C1LRV9-F1
#
_entry.id   AF-A0A7C1LRV9-F1
#
_cell.length_a   1.000
_cell.length_b   1.000
_cell.length_c   1.000
_cell.angle_alpha   90.00
_cell.angle_beta   90.00
_cell.angle_gamma   90.00
#
_symmetry.space_group_name_H-M   'P 1'
#
loop_
_entity.id
_entity.type
_entity.pdbx_description
1 polymer ?
#
loop_
_entity_poly.entity_id
_entity_poly.type
_entity_poly.pdbx_seq_one_letter_code
_entity_poly.pdbx_strand_id
1 'polypeptide(L)'
;IEIIQKILKLEYSQDGFFKEFHARLNPIDTKIPGISLAGVAQGPKSIAESIVQGRAAASSLARIMGKDKYRILLIRASVEKERCAKCGLCELNCPYNAITLMEDGADVNEILCRGCGACLANCPSEAITLRYYREPQYERQIDAILEEI
;
A
#
# COMPACT_ATOMS: atom_id res chain seq x y z
N ILE A 1 4.22 3.46 -21.59
CA ILE A 1 4.33 2.60 -20.38
C ILE A 1 4.38 3.45 -19.10
N GLU A 2 5.17 4.54 -19.07
CA GLU A 2 5.26 5.44 -17.92
C GLU A 2 3.93 6.05 -17.44
N ILE A 3 3.02 6.39 -18.36
CA ILE A 3 1.69 6.91 -18.00
C ILE A 3 0.91 5.88 -17.17
N ILE A 4 0.89 4.62 -17.61
CA ILE A 4 0.21 3.51 -16.92
C ILE A 4 0.87 3.30 -15.55
N GLN A 5 2.21 3.37 -15.50
CA GLN A 5 2.95 3.25 -14.26
C GLN A 5 2.56 4.32 -13.23
N LYS A 6 2.43 5.59 -13.64
CA LYS A 6 2.05 6.69 -12.75
C LYS A 6 0.61 6.56 -12.27
N ILE A 7 -0.32 6.20 -13.16
CA ILE A 7 -1.74 6.06 -12.83
C ILE A 7 -1.95 4.88 -11.86
N LEU A 8 -1.34 3.73 -12.15
CA LEU A 8 -1.52 2.51 -11.37
C LEU A 8 -0.50 2.35 -10.23
N LYS A 9 0.50 3.23 -10.13
CA LYS A 9 1.59 3.22 -9.13
C LYS A 9 2.39 1.91 -9.11
N LEU A 10 2.64 1.32 -10.28
CA LEU A 10 3.35 0.05 -10.42
C LEU A 10 4.86 0.18 -10.23
N GLU A 11 5.50 -0.90 -9.76
CA GLU A 11 6.97 -1.02 -9.69
C GLU A 11 7.52 -1.59 -11.00
N TYR A 12 8.77 -1.25 -11.33
CA TYR A 12 9.53 -1.89 -12.41
C TYR A 12 10.51 -2.93 -11.86
N SER A 13 10.75 -3.99 -12.65
CA SER A 13 11.91 -4.87 -12.50
C SER A 13 13.18 -4.14 -12.94
N GLN A 14 14.34 -4.73 -12.64
CA GLN A 14 15.63 -4.24 -13.13
C GLN A 14 15.68 -4.20 -14.66
N ASP A 15 14.89 -5.04 -15.33
CA ASP A 15 14.82 -5.16 -16.79
C ASP A 15 13.92 -4.10 -17.45
N GLY A 16 13.32 -3.19 -16.66
CA GLY A 16 12.45 -2.10 -17.15
C GLY A 16 11.00 -2.49 -17.43
N PHE A 17 10.60 -3.73 -17.14
CA PHE A 17 9.21 -4.21 -17.25
C PHE A 17 8.46 -4.13 -15.93
N PHE A 18 7.12 -4.26 -15.94
CA PHE A 18 6.34 -4.24 -14.70
C PHE A 18 6.68 -5.43 -13.81
N LYS A 19 6.89 -5.14 -12.53
CA LYS A 19 7.30 -6.12 -11.53
C LYS A 19 6.10 -6.88 -10.98
N GLU A 20 6.17 -8.21 -11.06
CA GLU A 20 5.25 -9.09 -10.35
C GLU A 20 5.49 -9.08 -8.83
N PHE A 21 4.56 -9.67 -8.08
CA PHE A 21 4.68 -9.81 -6.63
C PHE A 21 5.85 -10.70 -6.25
N HIS A 22 5.96 -11.87 -6.88
CA HIS A 22 7.07 -12.81 -6.65
C HIS A 22 7.25 -13.76 -7.83
N ALA A 23 8.45 -13.83 -8.40
CA ALA A 23 8.79 -14.55 -9.65
C ALA A 23 8.29 -16.00 -9.75
N ARG A 24 8.19 -16.74 -8.63
CA ARG A 24 7.69 -18.14 -8.61
C ARG A 24 6.30 -18.31 -8.00
N LEU A 25 6.11 -17.81 -6.78
CA LEU A 25 4.87 -18.03 -6.01
C LEU A 25 3.67 -17.20 -6.52
N ASN A 26 3.90 -16.00 -7.04
CA ASN A 26 2.85 -15.17 -7.59
C ASN A 26 3.41 -14.31 -8.75
N PRO A 27 3.57 -14.93 -9.94
CA PRO A 27 4.23 -14.31 -11.09
C PRO A 27 3.32 -13.35 -11.88
N ILE A 28 2.08 -13.17 -11.44
CA ILE A 28 1.02 -12.50 -12.21
C ILE A 28 0.51 -11.28 -11.47
N ASP A 29 0.22 -11.39 -10.18
CA ASP A 29 -0.25 -10.24 -9.43
C ASP A 29 0.90 -9.28 -9.15
N THR A 30 0.55 -8.02 -8.94
CA THR A 30 1.49 -7.01 -8.46
C THR A 30 1.39 -6.87 -6.94
N LYS A 31 2.23 -6.04 -6.34
CA LYS A 31 2.07 -5.65 -4.92
C LYS A 31 0.78 -4.89 -4.63
N ILE A 32 0.14 -4.33 -5.65
CA ILE A 32 -1.12 -3.60 -5.50
C ILE A 32 -2.27 -4.59 -5.71
N PRO A 33 -3.04 -4.91 -4.66
CA PRO A 33 -4.12 -5.89 -4.80
C PRO A 33 -5.16 -5.45 -5.83
N GLY A 34 -5.61 -6.39 -6.66
CA GLY A 34 -6.55 -6.12 -7.75
C GLY A 34 -5.90 -5.67 -9.06
N ILE A 35 -4.57 -5.56 -9.12
CA ILE A 35 -3.83 -5.32 -10.36
C ILE A 35 -2.95 -6.53 -10.68
N SER A 36 -3.21 -7.15 -11.82
CA SER A 36 -2.48 -8.31 -12.34
C SER A 36 -1.85 -7.98 -13.71
N LEU A 37 -0.76 -8.66 -14.04
CA LEU A 37 0.02 -8.48 -15.25
C LEU A 37 -0.24 -9.61 -16.24
N ALA A 38 -0.26 -9.28 -17.53
CA ALA A 38 -0.38 -10.26 -18.60
C ALA A 38 0.40 -9.82 -19.85
N GLY A 39 0.99 -10.80 -20.54
CA GLY A 39 1.71 -10.60 -21.78
C GLY A 39 3.04 -9.88 -21.59
N VAL A 40 3.50 -9.22 -22.66
CA VAL A 40 4.84 -8.63 -22.75
C VAL A 40 5.08 -7.44 -21.81
N ALA A 41 4.02 -6.90 -21.17
CA ALA A 41 4.15 -5.80 -20.21
C ALA A 41 4.96 -6.19 -18.96
N GLN A 42 4.98 -7.48 -18.59
CA GLN A 42 5.77 -8.02 -17.49
C GLN A 42 7.18 -8.46 -17.91
N GLY A 43 7.45 -8.64 -19.20
CA GLY A 43 8.74 -9.10 -19.69
C GLY A 43 8.64 -9.78 -21.07
N PRO A 44 9.76 -9.93 -21.80
CA PRO A 44 9.76 -10.62 -23.09
C PRO A 44 9.28 -12.07 -22.94
N LYS A 45 8.34 -12.48 -23.78
CA LYS A 45 7.76 -13.84 -23.75
C LYS A 45 7.11 -14.19 -25.08
N SER A 46 6.91 -15.48 -25.31
CA SER A 46 6.24 -16.01 -26.50
C SER A 46 4.74 -15.72 -26.50
N ILE A 47 4.10 -15.90 -27.65
CA ILE A 47 2.64 -15.78 -27.80
C ILE A 47 1.94 -16.79 -26.89
N ALA A 48 2.42 -18.04 -26.86
CA ALA A 48 1.85 -19.10 -26.03
C ALA A 48 1.88 -18.74 -24.54
N GLU A 49 3.02 -18.23 -24.05
CA GLU A 49 3.15 -17.79 -22.65
C GLU A 49 2.26 -16.59 -22.34
N SER A 50 2.13 -15.64 -23.28
CA SER A 50 1.25 -14.49 -23.13
C SER A 50 -0.23 -14.91 -22.98
N ILE A 51 -0.67 -15.91 -23.74
CA ILE A 51 -2.02 -16.47 -23.65
C ILE A 51 -2.23 -17.15 -22.28
N VAL A 52 -1.26 -17.96 -21.84
CA VAL A 52 -1.33 -18.62 -20.52
C VAL A 52 -1.37 -17.59 -19.40
N GLN A 53 -0.53 -16.54 -19.45
CA GLN A 53 -0.52 -15.48 -18.46
C GLN A 53 -1.84 -14.69 -18.45
N GLY A 54 -2.44 -14.44 -19.62
CA GLY A 54 -3.76 -13.81 -19.71
C GLY A 54 -4.86 -14.62 -19.02
N ARG A 55 -4.87 -15.95 -19.22
CA ARG A 55 -5.81 -16.84 -18.51
C ARG A 55 -5.57 -16.84 -17.00
N ALA A 56 -4.31 -16.86 -16.59
CA ALA A 56 -3.95 -16.89 -15.19
C ALA A 56 -4.24 -15.56 -14.47
N ALA A 57 -4.06 -14.42 -15.15
CA ALA A 57 -4.51 -13.11 -14.67
C ALA A 57 -6.02 -13.05 -14.49
N ALA A 58 -6.79 -13.55 -15.47
CA ALA A 58 -8.25 -13.65 -15.36
C ALA A 58 -8.67 -14.51 -14.16
N SER A 59 -8.00 -15.65 -13.95
CA SER A 59 -8.27 -16.52 -12.80
C SER A 59 -7.94 -15.86 -11.46
N SER A 60 -6.83 -15.12 -11.37
CA SER A 60 -6.46 -14.41 -10.14
C SER A 60 -7.48 -13.33 -9.77
N LEU A 61 -7.89 -12.53 -10.77
CA LEU A 61 -8.88 -11.47 -10.59
C LEU A 61 -10.27 -12.03 -10.29
N ALA A 62 -10.67 -13.13 -10.93
CA ALA A 62 -11.95 -13.80 -10.67
C ALA A 62 -12.09 -14.23 -9.19
N ARG A 63 -11.00 -14.62 -8.52
CA ARG A 63 -11.00 -14.94 -7.09
C ARG A 63 -11.34 -13.74 -6.20
N ILE A 64 -10.93 -12.55 -6.61
CA ILE A 64 -11.22 -11.30 -5.89
C ILE A 64 -12.63 -10.83 -6.21
N MET A 65 -13.00 -10.85 -7.50
CA MET A 65 -14.31 -10.39 -7.99
C MET A 65 -15.47 -11.31 -7.59
N GLY A 66 -15.23 -12.62 -7.46
CA GLY A 66 -16.26 -13.60 -7.10
C GLY A 66 -16.65 -13.58 -5.62
N LYS A 67 -16.06 -12.69 -4.81
CA LYS A 67 -16.41 -12.53 -3.39
C LYS A 67 -17.10 -11.18 -3.20
N ASP A 68 -18.20 -11.17 -2.44
CA ASP A 68 -18.92 -9.93 -2.11
C ASP A 68 -18.12 -8.97 -1.22
N LYS A 69 -17.09 -9.50 -0.54
CA LYS A 69 -16.29 -8.74 0.43
C LYS A 69 -14.80 -9.00 0.22
N TYR A 70 -14.03 -7.92 0.33
CA TYR A 70 -12.57 -7.96 0.31
C TYR A 70 -12.01 -7.59 1.69
N ARG A 71 -11.05 -8.37 2.18
CA ARG A 71 -10.36 -8.10 3.45
C ARG A 71 -9.12 -7.27 3.18
N ILE A 72 -9.10 -6.07 3.74
CA ILE A 72 -7.91 -5.21 3.75
C ILE A 72 -7.10 -5.43 5.04
N LEU A 73 -5.79 -5.17 4.98
CA LEU A 73 -4.96 -5.11 6.17
C LEU A 73 -5.37 -3.90 7.02
N LEU A 74 -5.40 -4.09 8.34
CA LEU A 74 -5.80 -3.07 9.33
C LEU A 74 -4.64 -2.12 9.72
N ILE A 75 -3.60 -2.04 8.91
CA ILE A 75 -2.51 -1.08 9.09
C ILE A 75 -3.00 0.26 8.54
N ARG A 76 -3.61 1.07 9.43
CA ARG A 76 -4.29 2.33 9.11
C ARG A 76 -3.89 3.40 10.11
N ALA A 77 -3.75 4.63 9.62
CA ALA A 77 -3.52 5.78 10.47
C ALA A 77 -4.81 6.10 11.25
N SER A 78 -4.67 6.45 12.52
CA SER A 78 -5.72 6.98 13.38
C SER A 78 -5.25 8.28 14.01
N VAL A 79 -6.15 9.24 14.13
CA VAL A 79 -5.85 10.58 14.66
C VAL A 79 -6.53 10.74 16.01
N GLU A 80 -5.75 11.11 17.02
CA GLU A 80 -6.23 11.55 18.33
C GLU A 80 -6.63 13.03 18.25
N LYS A 81 -7.95 13.28 18.15
CA LYS A 81 -8.48 14.62 17.92
C LYS A 81 -8.09 15.63 19.01
N GLU A 82 -7.95 15.16 20.26
CA GLU A 82 -7.54 16.00 21.40
C GLU A 82 -6.11 16.55 21.28
N ARG A 83 -5.20 15.79 20.65
CA ARG A 83 -3.81 16.20 20.41
C ARG A 83 -3.62 16.89 19.05
N CYS A 84 -4.63 16.87 18.18
CA CYS A 84 -4.50 17.36 16.82
C CYS A 84 -4.47 18.90 16.77
N ALA A 85 -3.33 19.46 16.34
CA ALA A 85 -3.17 20.90 16.16
C ALA A 85 -3.82 21.47 14.88
N LYS A 86 -4.52 20.64 14.09
CA LYS A 86 -5.23 21.03 12.85
C LYS A 86 -4.35 21.77 11.83
N CYS A 87 -3.06 21.42 11.75
CA CYS A 87 -2.09 22.09 10.88
C CYS A 87 -2.17 21.72 9.38
N GLY A 88 -2.89 20.66 9.01
CA GLY A 88 -3.06 20.22 7.61
C GLY A 88 -1.86 19.50 6.98
N LEU A 89 -0.71 19.39 7.66
CA LEU A 89 0.49 18.75 7.10
C LEU A 89 0.27 17.28 6.70
N CYS A 90 -0.57 16.56 7.45
CA CYS A 90 -0.88 15.16 7.17
C CYS A 90 -1.72 14.97 5.90
N GLU A 91 -2.60 15.92 5.58
CA GLU A 91 -3.38 15.94 4.34
C GLU A 91 -2.46 16.18 3.14
N LEU A 92 -1.60 17.20 3.21
CA LEU A 92 -0.65 17.54 2.14
C LEU A 92 0.33 16.40 1.82
N ASN A 93 0.83 15.72 2.85
CA ASN A 93 1.84 14.67 2.71
C ASN A 93 1.26 13.29 2.34
N CYS A 94 -0.06 13.13 2.25
CA CYS A 94 -0.66 11.83 1.97
C CYS A 94 -0.62 11.52 0.46
N PRO A 95 0.20 10.55 0.00
CA PRO A 95 0.29 10.24 -1.45
C PRO A 95 -0.97 9.54 -2.00
N TYR A 96 -1.91 9.18 -1.12
CA TYR A 96 -3.16 8.49 -1.46
C TYR A 96 -4.39 9.37 -1.23
N ASN A 97 -4.22 10.62 -0.82
CA ASN A 97 -5.31 11.54 -0.47
C ASN A 97 -6.31 10.90 0.49
N ALA A 98 -5.79 10.17 1.48
CA ALA A 98 -6.59 9.41 2.44
C ALA A 98 -6.94 10.22 3.69
N ILE A 99 -6.46 11.45 3.81
CA ILE A 99 -6.64 12.30 4.98
C ILE A 99 -7.29 13.60 4.53
N THR A 100 -8.30 14.05 5.27
CA THR A 100 -8.98 15.33 5.03
C THR A 100 -9.02 16.13 6.31
N LEU A 101 -8.67 17.42 6.24
CA LEU A 101 -8.75 18.31 7.39
C LEU A 101 -10.20 18.79 7.59
N MET A 102 -10.78 18.45 8.74
CA MET A 102 -12.12 18.86 9.16
C MET A 102 -12.04 19.87 10.31
N GLU A 103 -13.18 20.49 10.66
CA GLU A 103 -13.24 21.46 11.77
C GLU A 103 -12.81 20.87 13.12
N ASP A 104 -13.05 19.57 13.34
CA ASP A 104 -12.77 18.85 14.58
C ASP A 104 -11.43 18.09 14.58
N GLY A 105 -10.66 18.15 13.50
CA GLY A 105 -9.38 17.46 13.37
C GLY A 105 -9.15 16.88 11.98
N ALA A 106 -7.99 16.24 11.78
CA ALA A 106 -7.76 15.45 10.58
C ALA A 106 -8.54 14.13 10.67
N ASP A 107 -9.30 13.80 9.63
CA ASP A 107 -10.04 12.55 9.50
C ASP A 107 -9.38 11.65 8.45
N VAL A 108 -9.34 10.34 8.72
CA VAL A 108 -8.63 9.37 7.86
C VAL A 108 -9.63 8.41 7.22
N ASN A 109 -9.68 8.42 5.90
CA ASN A 109 -10.40 7.42 5.13
C ASN A 109 -9.64 6.07 5.18
N GLU A 110 -10.17 5.14 5.97
CA GLU A 110 -9.58 3.81 6.16
C GLU A 110 -9.49 2.97 4.88
N ILE A 111 -10.30 3.26 3.86
CA ILE A 111 -10.30 2.52 2.60
C ILE A 111 -9.14 2.98 1.71
N LEU A 112 -8.91 4.30 1.63
CA LEU A 112 -7.86 4.91 0.81
C LEU A 112 -6.48 4.80 1.45
N CYS A 113 -6.42 4.86 2.78
CA CYS A 113 -5.16 4.79 3.51
C CYS A 113 -4.44 3.48 3.20
N ARG A 114 -3.16 3.52 2.85
CA ARG A 114 -2.33 2.32 2.63
C ARG A 114 -1.41 1.98 3.80
N GLY A 115 -1.43 2.79 4.85
CA GLY A 115 -0.65 2.56 6.06
C GLY A 115 0.86 2.77 5.88
N CYS A 116 1.28 3.70 5.01
CA CYS A 116 2.70 3.96 4.75
C CYS A 116 3.44 4.70 5.88
N GLY A 117 2.73 5.27 6.87
CA GLY A 117 3.35 6.01 7.98
C GLY A 117 3.84 7.43 7.66
N ALA A 118 3.68 7.92 6.43
CA ALA A 118 4.14 9.27 6.06
C ALA A 118 3.51 10.40 6.90
N CYS A 119 2.24 10.25 7.28
CA CYS A 119 1.56 11.21 8.14
C CYS A 119 2.02 11.15 9.60
N LEU A 120 2.33 9.96 10.10
CA LEU A 120 2.90 9.74 11.45
C LEU A 120 4.23 10.50 11.59
N ALA A 121 5.16 10.29 10.66
CA ALA A 121 6.48 10.92 10.69
C ALA A 121 6.47 12.45 10.55
N ASN A 122 5.42 13.02 9.95
CA ASN A 122 5.31 14.45 9.70
C ASN A 122 4.34 15.17 10.67
N CYS A 123 3.78 14.48 11.67
CA CYS A 123 2.84 15.10 12.60
C CYS A 123 3.61 15.79 13.74
N PRO A 124 3.64 17.13 13.80
CA PRO A 124 4.40 17.84 14.84
C PRO A 124 3.76 17.72 16.23
N SER A 125 2.46 17.40 16.30
CA SER A 125 1.73 17.24 17.56
C SER A 125 1.66 15.78 18.00
N GLU A 126 2.30 14.86 17.26
CA GLU A 126 2.30 13.41 17.51
C GLU A 126 0.89 12.84 17.73
N ALA A 127 -0.10 13.42 17.04
CA ALA A 127 -1.50 13.07 17.20
C ALA A 127 -1.91 11.89 16.33
N ILE A 128 -1.02 11.39 15.48
CA ILE A 128 -1.30 10.32 14.52
C ILE A 128 -0.62 9.06 15.01
N THR A 129 -1.33 7.95 15.03
CA THR A 129 -0.78 6.62 15.32
C THR A 129 -1.07 5.68 14.17
N LEU A 130 -0.21 4.69 13.95
CA LEU A 130 -0.44 3.65 12.95
C LEU A 130 -0.89 2.36 13.65
N ARG A 131 -2.10 1.87 13.34
CA ARG A 131 -2.56 0.57 13.86
C ARG A 131 -1.56 -0.52 13.44
N TYR A 132 -1.20 -1.41 14.38
CA TYR A 132 -0.12 -2.41 14.30
C TYR A 132 1.33 -1.93 14.43
N TYR A 133 1.58 -0.62 14.33
CA TYR A 133 2.92 -0.03 14.40
C TYR A 133 2.89 1.20 15.31
N ARG A 134 2.52 0.98 16.58
CA ARG A 134 2.43 2.03 17.59
C ARG A 134 3.80 2.26 18.22
N GLU A 135 4.07 3.48 18.64
CA GLU A 135 5.34 3.86 19.29
C GLU A 135 5.75 2.92 20.44
N PRO A 136 4.87 2.52 21.38
CA PRO A 136 5.27 1.59 22.44
C PRO A 136 5.73 0.22 21.93
N GLN A 137 5.29 -0.21 20.75
CA GLN A 137 5.75 -1.46 20.15
C GLN A 137 7.17 -1.32 19.61
N TYR A 138 7.51 -0.16 19.05
CA TYR A 138 8.85 0.14 18.57
C TYR A 138 9.83 0.33 19.73
N GLU A 139 9.45 1.08 20.76
CA GLU A 139 10.26 1.25 21.98
C GLU A 139 10.63 -0.10 22.57
N ARG A 140 9.65 -1.00 22.77
CA ARG A 140 9.90 -2.35 23.27
C ARG A 140 10.78 -3.20 22.37
N GLN A 141 10.68 -3.02 21.05
CA GLN A 141 11.59 -3.70 20.11
C GLN A 141 13.02 -3.17 20.22
N ILE A 142 13.19 -1.86 20.39
CA ILE A 142 14.49 -1.22 20.57
C ILE A 142 15.11 -1.66 21.90
N ASP A 143 14.35 -1.59 22.99
CA ASP A 143 14.79 -2.00 24.33
C ASP A 143 15.26 -3.46 24.32
N ALA A 144 14.50 -4.38 23.71
CA ALA A 144 14.87 -5.79 23.62
C ALA A 144 16.18 -6.01 22.85
N ILE A 145 16.44 -5.23 21.79
CA ILE A 145 17.71 -5.31 21.03
C ILE A 145 18.88 -4.78 21.87
N LEU A 146 18.65 -3.76 22.71
CA LEU A 146 19.68 -3.15 23.55
C LEU A 146 19.97 -3.97 24.82
N GLU A 147 18.98 -4.67 25.38
CA GLU A 147 19.13 -5.55 26.54
C GLU A 147 19.88 -6.86 26.24
N GLU A 148 19.92 -7.29 24.97
CA GLU A 148 20.69 -8.48 24.52
C GLU A 148 22.19 -8.21 24.28
N ILE A 149 22.70 -7.01 24.61
CA ILE A 149 24.12 -6.60 24.48
C ILE A 149 24.82 -6.56 25.84
#